data_AF-A0A955IPS4-F1
#
_entry.id   AF-A0A955IPS4-F1
#
_cell.length_a   1.000
_cell.length_b   1.000
_cell.length_c   1.000
_cell.angle_alpha   90.00
_cell.angle_beta   90.00
_cell.angle_gamma   90.00
#
_symmetry.space_group_name_H-M   'P 1'
#
loop_
_entity.id
_entity.type
_entity.pdbx_description
1 polymer ?
#
loop_
_entity_poly.entity_id
_entity_poly.type
_entity_poly.pdbx_seq_one_letter_code
_entity_poly.pdbx_strand_id
1 'polypeptide(L)' 'MTMVAHGIDLVEIARIVDLLDRHDERFRERCFTEAEQAYGDAGDRRRGERYAGRFAAKEAVLKALGTG' A
#
# COMPACT_ATOMS: atom_id res chain seq x y z
N MET A 1 -9.10 -1.19 28.89
CA MET A 1 -9.21 -1.42 27.44
C MET A 1 -8.01 -2.24 27.04
N THR A 2 -8.21 -3.45 26.52
CA THR A 2 -7.14 -4.41 26.24
C THR A 2 -6.85 -4.40 24.75
N MET A 3 -5.56 -4.37 24.38
CA MET A 3 -5.14 -4.49 22.98
C MET A 3 -5.42 -5.92 22.51
N VAL A 4 -6.18 -6.07 21.42
CA VAL A 4 -6.58 -7.41 20.90
C VAL A 4 -5.48 -8.03 20.05
N ALA A 5 -4.85 -7.23 19.17
CA ALA A 5 -3.74 -7.63 18.32
C ALA A 5 -2.97 -6.41 17.80
N HIS A 6 -1.80 -6.64 17.19
CA HIS A 6 -1.00 -5.63 16.51
C HIS A 6 -0.38 -6.22 15.24
N GLY A 7 -0.02 -5.35 14.29
CA GLY A 7 0.67 -5.74 13.07
C GLY A 7 1.57 -4.62 12.57
N ILE A 8 2.69 -5.01 11.96
CA ILE A 8 3.71 -4.11 11.42
C ILE A 8 4.16 -4.62 10.06
N ASP A 9 4.36 -3.71 9.12
CA ASP A 9 4.93 -4.02 7.82
C ASP A 9 5.90 -2.93 7.37
N LEU A 10 6.92 -3.35 6.63
CA LEU A 10 7.94 -2.49 6.06
C LEU A 10 8.01 -2.74 4.56
N VAL A 11 7.77 -1.67 3.80
CA VAL A 11 7.76 -1.71 2.33
C VAL A 11 8.80 -0.76 1.79
N GLU A 12 9.67 -1.28 0.94
CA GLU A 12 10.62 -0.47 0.21
C GLU A 12 9.92 0.33 -0.90
N ILE A 13 10.11 1.64 -0.91
CA ILE A 13 9.49 2.52 -1.92
C ILE A 13 9.96 2.14 -3.33
N ALA A 14 11.24 1.82 -3.50
CA ALA A 14 11.80 1.41 -4.79
C ALA A 14 11.10 0.16 -5.37
N ARG A 15 10.73 -0.80 -4.50
CA ARG A 15 9.96 -1.99 -4.92
C ARG A 15 8.58 -1.62 -5.46
N ILE A 16 7.91 -0.65 -4.82
CA ILE A 16 6.58 -0.20 -5.26
C ILE A 16 6.68 0.60 -6.55
N VAL A 17 7.74 1.40 -6.71
CA VAL A 17 8.01 2.09 -7.98
C VAL A 17 8.22 1.08 -9.11
N ASP A 18 9.06 0.04 -8.93
CA ASP A 18 9.24 -1.00 -9.96
C ASP A 18 7.93 -1.72 -10.33
N LEU A 19 7.07 -1.98 -9.33
CA LEU A 19 5.75 -2.59 -9.57
C LEU A 19 4.82 -1.66 -10.35
N LEU A 20 4.81 -0.37 -10.02
CA LEU A 20 4.05 0.63 -10.77
C LEU A 20 4.60 0.76 -12.19
N ASP A 21 5.91 0.78 -12.38
CA ASP A 21 6.51 0.92 -13.72
C ASP A 21 6.25 -0.29 -14.62
N ARG A 22 6.26 -1.50 -14.06
CA ARG A 22 6.09 -2.76 -14.82
C ARG A 22 4.65 -3.22 -14.96
N HIS A 23 3.81 -2.91 -13.98
CA HIS A 23 2.47 -3.50 -13.83
C HIS A 23 1.43 -2.47 -13.36
N ASP A 24 1.58 -1.19 -13.75
CA ASP A 24 0.82 -0.06 -13.22
C ASP A 24 -0.67 -0.34 -12.96
N GLU A 25 -1.45 -0.56 -14.02
CA GLU A 25 -2.91 -0.74 -13.94
C GLU A 25 -3.28 -2.00 -13.13
N ARG A 26 -2.70 -3.15 -13.49
CA ARG A 26 -2.99 -4.43 -12.81
C ARG A 26 -2.65 -4.39 -11.32
N PHE A 27 -1.55 -3.74 -10.94
CA PHE A 27 -1.16 -3.60 -9.53
C PHE A 27 -2.11 -2.66 -8.79
N ARG A 28 -2.43 -1.50 -9.39
CA ARG A 28 -3.32 -0.51 -8.80
C ARG A 28 -4.73 -1.06 -8.56
N GLU A 29 -5.31 -1.70 -9.56
CA GLU A 29 -6.67 -2.28 -9.49
C GLU A 29 -6.79 -3.42 -8.47
N ARG A 30 -5.74 -4.24 -8.32
CA ARG A 30 -5.78 -5.37 -7.39
C ARG A 30 -5.59 -4.97 -5.93
N CYS A 31 -4.83 -3.92 -5.67
CA CYS A 31 -4.38 -3.59 -4.30
C CYS A 31 -5.06 -2.34 -3.73
N PHE A 32 -5.60 -1.46 -4.57
CA PHE A 32 -6.09 -0.14 -4.16
C PHE A 32 -7.49 0.14 -4.69
N THR A 33 -8.33 0.74 -3.84
CA THR A 33 -9.65 1.24 -4.25
C THR A 33 -9.51 2.46 -5.15
N GLU A 34 -10.55 2.82 -5.88
CA GLU A 34 -10.55 4.01 -6.75
C GLU A 34 -10.17 5.29 -6.00
N ALA A 35 -10.66 5.47 -4.76
CA ALA A 35 -10.32 6.63 -3.93
C ALA A 35 -8.84 6.63 -3.52
N GLU A 36 -8.27 5.45 -3.25
CA GLU A 36 -6.84 5.33 -2.93
C GLU A 36 -5.96 5.57 -4.16
N GLN A 37 -6.41 5.14 -5.35
CA GLN A 37 -5.73 5.42 -6.61
C GLN A 37 -5.75 6.93 -6.91
N ALA A 38 -6.91 7.58 -6.76
CA ALA A 38 -7.03 9.03 -6.93
C ALA A 38 -6.07 9.81 -6.00
N TYR A 39 -5.94 9.37 -4.75
CA TYR A 39 -4.95 9.95 -3.83
C TYR A 39 -3.51 9.60 -4.24
N GLY A 40 -3.26 8.35 -4.60
CA GLY A 40 -1.97 7.83 -5.06
C GLY A 40 -1.44 8.56 -6.29
N ASP A 41 -2.33 9.00 -7.17
CA ASP A 41 -2.05 9.70 -8.43
C ASP A 41 -2.15 11.24 -8.29
N ALA A 42 -2.36 11.78 -7.08
CA ALA A 42 -2.39 13.22 -6.83
C ALA A 42 -0.99 13.88 -6.96
N GLY A 43 -0.54 14.06 -8.20
CA GLY A 43 0.71 14.68 -8.61
C GLY A 43 1.95 13.78 -8.48
N ASP A 44 2.89 13.85 -9.42
CA ASP A 44 3.86 12.75 -9.62
C ASP A 44 4.94 12.61 -8.54
N ARG A 45 5.38 13.73 -7.93
CA ARG A 45 6.57 13.77 -7.07
C ARG A 45 6.57 12.78 -5.90
N ARG A 46 5.39 12.37 -5.41
CA ARG A 46 5.23 11.45 -4.26
C ARG A 46 4.37 10.23 -4.59
N ARG A 47 4.21 9.90 -5.86
CA ARG A 47 3.37 8.78 -6.30
C ARG A 47 3.81 7.47 -5.67
N GLY A 48 5.09 7.13 -5.79
CA GLY A 48 5.68 5.92 -5.18
C GLY A 48 5.52 5.87 -3.66
N GLU A 49 5.81 6.97 -2.96
CA GLU A 49 5.66 7.09 -1.50
C GLU A 49 4.22 6.83 -1.04
N ARG A 50 3.22 7.41 -1.74
CA ARG A 50 1.81 7.25 -1.38
C ARG A 50 1.32 5.82 -1.55
N TYR A 51 1.65 5.18 -2.68
CA TYR A 51 1.30 3.78 -2.89
C TYR A 51 2.04 2.87 -1.92
N ALA A 52 3.32 3.13 -1.63
CA ALA A 52 4.11 2.33 -0.70
C ALA A 52 3.58 2.42 0.72
N GLY A 53 3.31 3.62 1.22
CA GLY A 53 2.75 3.82 2.55
C GLY A 53 1.38 3.17 2.71
N ARG A 54 0.52 3.26 1.68
CA ARG A 54 -0.79 2.62 1.70
C ARG A 54 -0.69 1.09 1.62
N PHE A 55 0.24 0.55 0.83
CA PHE A 55 0.49 -0.89 0.76
C PHE A 55 0.95 -1.43 2.13
N ALA A 56 1.95 -0.78 2.74
CA ALA A 56 2.44 -1.15 4.08
C ALA A 56 1.34 -1.10 5.14
N ALA A 57 0.48 -0.08 5.10
CA ALA A 57 -0.64 0.03 6.03
C ALA A 57 -1.63 -1.13 5.89
N LYS A 58 -1.93 -1.57 4.66
CA LYS A 58 -2.82 -2.71 4.41
C LYS A 58 -2.23 -4.02 4.92
N GLU A 59 -0.96 -4.29 4.62
CA GLU A 59 -0.24 -5.47 5.13
C GLU A 59 -0.15 -5.48 6.65
N ALA A 60 0.12 -4.33 7.29
CA ALA A 60 0.13 -4.23 8.75
C ALA A 60 -1.24 -4.56 9.38
N VAL A 61 -2.34 -4.15 8.73
CA VAL A 61 -3.70 -4.49 9.18
C VAL A 61 -3.98 -5.98 9.02
N LEU A 62 -3.64 -6.57 7.88
CA LEU A 62 -3.82 -8.00 7.66
C LEU A 62 -3.09 -8.84 8.72
N LYS A 63 -1.90 -8.39 9.15
CA LYS A 63 -1.09 -9.08 10.17
C LYS A 63 -1.74 -8.99 11.53
N ALA A 64 -2.29 -7.82 11.86
CA ALA A 64 -3.07 -7.63 13.08
C ALA A 64 -4.34 -8.51 13.09
N LEU A 65 -4.94 -8.78 11.93
CA LEU A 65 -6.10 -9.67 11.78
C LEU A 65 -5.74 -11.16 11.78
N GLY A 66 -4.45 -11.51 11.61
CA GLY A 66 -3.98 -12.90 11.59
C GLY A 66 -4.28 -13.65 10.29
N THR A 67 -4.59 -12.94 9.19
CA THR A 67 -4.94 -13.52 7.89
C THR A 67 -3.90 -13.26 6.80
N GLY A 68 -2.84 -12.50 7.11
CA GLY A 68 -1.74 -12.18 6.19
C GLY A 68 -0.76 -11.20 6.80
#